data_AF-A0AAW2VLH5-F1
#
_entry.id   AF-A0AAW2VLH5-F1
#
_cell.length_a   1.000
_cell.length_b   1.000
_cell.length_c   1.000
_cell.angle_alpha   90.00
_cell.angle_beta   90.00
_cell.angle_gamma   90.00
#
_symmetry.space_group_name_H-M   'P 1'
#
loop_
_entity.id
_entity.type
_entity.pdbx_description
1 polymer ?
#
loop_
_entity_poly.entity_id
_entity_poly.type
_entity_poly.pdbx_seq_one_letter_code
_entity_poly.pdbx_strand_id
1 'polypeptide(L)'
;MDQPEGFTSVGEEQKVCHLKRSIYGLKQASRSWNIHFDEIIWGYDFIKNDFELVYKKDLAEASYILGIKIIRDRSKRILGMTQTSYVEKVLKSFKMENSKRGFLPVRHGIKLSKKQSPKTNE
;
A
#
# COMPACT_ATOMS: atom_id res chain seq x y z
N MET A 1 35.81 -14.27 -18.25
CA MET A 1 34.87 -15.32 -17.81
C MET A 1 35.29 -16.52 -18.60
N ASP A 2 35.89 -17.49 -17.92
CA ASP A 2 36.47 -18.65 -18.57
C ASP A 2 35.42 -19.77 -18.61
N GLN A 3 35.59 -20.70 -19.53
CA GLN A 3 34.68 -21.84 -19.63
C GLN A 3 34.79 -22.71 -18.37
N PRO A 4 33.66 -23.22 -17.84
CA PRO A 4 33.69 -24.14 -16.73
C PRO A 4 34.39 -25.45 -17.11
N GLU A 5 35.02 -26.07 -16.11
CA GLU A 5 35.76 -27.33 -16.26
C GLU A 5 34.84 -28.42 -16.85
N GLY A 6 35.30 -29.08 -17.91
CA GLY A 6 34.52 -30.11 -18.64
C GLY A 6 33.71 -29.61 -19.84
N PHE A 7 33.67 -28.30 -20.11
CA PHE A 7 33.03 -27.73 -21.32
C PHE A 7 34.02 -27.17 -22.35
N THR A 8 35.33 -27.30 -22.10
CA THR A 8 36.39 -26.85 -23.01
C THR A 8 36.56 -27.80 -24.20
N SER A 9 36.36 -27.26 -25.41
CA SER A 9 36.63 -27.96 -26.68
C SER A 9 37.80 -27.30 -27.40
N VAL A 10 38.73 -28.10 -27.91
CA VAL A 10 39.93 -27.62 -28.63
C VAL A 10 39.50 -26.76 -29.82
N GLY A 11 39.91 -25.48 -29.83
CA GLY A 11 39.54 -24.50 -30.86
C GLY A 11 38.36 -23.58 -30.50
N GLU A 12 37.62 -23.85 -29.42
CA GLU A 12 36.47 -23.03 -28.99
C GLU A 12 36.68 -22.37 -27.62
N GLU A 13 37.91 -22.30 -27.14
CA GLU A 13 38.29 -21.80 -25.80
C GLU A 13 37.80 -20.37 -25.51
N GLN A 14 37.57 -19.56 -26.55
CA GLN A 14 37.10 -18.19 -26.44
C GLN A 14 35.58 -18.07 -26.20
N LYS A 15 34.81 -19.16 -26.32
CA LYS A 15 33.36 -19.09 -26.08
C LYS A 15 33.06 -18.86 -24.61
N VAL A 16 31.99 -18.12 -24.34
CA VAL A 16 31.51 -17.84 -22.98
C VAL A 16 30.05 -18.29 -22.83
N CYS A 17 29.62 -18.60 -21.61
CA CYS A 17 28.24 -18.99 -21.36
C CYS A 17 27.30 -17.79 -21.59
N HIS A 18 26.32 -17.97 -22.49
CA HIS A 18 25.26 -16.99 -22.69
C HIS A 18 24.10 -17.23 -21.72
N LEU A 19 23.80 -16.23 -20.91
CA LEU A 19 22.72 -16.31 -19.94
C LEU A 19 21.36 -16.12 -20.61
N LYS A 20 20.49 -17.15 -20.59
CA LYS A 20 19.14 -17.08 -21.19
C LYS A 20 18.10 -16.39 -20.30
N ARG A 21 18.34 -16.29 -18.99
CA ARG A 21 17.45 -15.66 -18.00
C ARG A 21 18.27 -14.90 -16.97
N SER A 22 17.84 -13.71 -16.58
CA SER A 22 18.53 -12.94 -15.55
C SER A 22 18.55 -13.69 -14.21
N ILE A 23 19.72 -13.77 -13.58
CA ILE A 23 19.89 -14.37 -12.26
C ILE A 23 19.77 -13.27 -11.21
N TYR A 24 19.13 -13.57 -10.08
CA TYR A 24 19.00 -12.64 -8.96
C TYR A 24 20.37 -12.11 -8.50
N GLY A 25 20.41 -10.82 -8.12
CA GLY A 25 21.64 -10.14 -7.69
C GLY A 25 22.47 -9.51 -8.81
N LEU A 26 22.23 -9.86 -10.08
CA LEU A 26 22.82 -9.15 -11.21
C LEU A 26 22.08 -7.85 -11.50
N LYS A 27 22.80 -6.79 -11.90
CA LYS A 27 22.20 -5.52 -12.34
C LYS A 27 21.22 -5.68 -13.51
N GLN A 28 21.38 -6.71 -14.33
CA GLN A 28 20.45 -7.03 -15.41
C GLN A 28 19.11 -7.60 -14.92
N ALA A 29 19.06 -8.19 -13.73
CA ALA A 29 17.84 -8.78 -13.18
C ALA A 29 16.81 -7.72 -12.80
N SER A 30 17.24 -6.61 -12.19
CA SER A 30 16.31 -5.51 -11.87
C SER A 30 15.69 -4.90 -13.14
N ARG A 31 16.49 -4.74 -14.20
CA ARG A 31 15.98 -4.27 -15.50
C ARG A 31 15.01 -5.27 -16.13
N SER A 32 15.37 -6.55 -16.16
CA SER A 32 14.49 -7.59 -16.70
C SER A 32 13.17 -7.67 -15.94
N TRP A 33 13.22 -7.52 -14.61
CA TRP A 33 12.04 -7.50 -13.76
C TRP A 33 11.17 -6.26 -14.03
N ASN A 34 11.77 -5.08 -14.19
CA ASN A 34 11.01 -3.86 -14.49
C ASN A 34 10.32 -3.94 -15.86
N ILE A 35 10.98 -4.51 -16.87
CA ILE A 35 10.36 -4.73 -18.19
C ILE A 35 9.15 -5.66 -18.06
N HIS A 36 9.32 -6.79 -17.37
CA HIS A 36 8.23 -7.74 -17.16
C HIS A 36 7.08 -7.13 -16.34
N PHE A 37 7.41 -6.33 -15.31
CA PHE A 37 6.43 -5.60 -14.53
C PHE A 37 5.64 -4.62 -15.39
N ASP A 38 6.32 -3.81 -16.21
CA ASP A 38 5.70 -2.85 -17.13
C ASP A 38 4.73 -3.56 -18.10
N GLU A 39 5.11 -4.70 -18.67
CA GLU A 39 4.25 -5.52 -19.54
C GLU A 39 2.99 -6.02 -18.83
N ILE A 40 3.15 -6.57 -17.63
CA ILE A 40 2.04 -7.11 -16.84
C ILE A 40 1.07 -6.00 -16.42
N ILE A 41 1.60 -4.86 -15.96
CA ILE A 41 0.79 -3.72 -15.51
C ILE A 41 -0.02 -3.12 -16.67
N TRP A 42 0.57 -3.04 -17.87
CA TRP A 42 -0.16 -2.67 -19.08
C TRP A 42 -1.33 -3.63 -19.35
N GLY A 43 -1.09 -4.95 -19.23
CA GLY A 43 -2.13 -5.98 -19.38
C GLY A 43 -3.31 -5.84 -18.41
N TYR A 44 -3.13 -5.12 -17.30
CA TYR A 44 -4.18 -4.77 -16.35
C TYR A 44 -4.80 -3.39 -16.57
N ASP A 45 -4.69 -2.78 -17.76
CA ASP A 45 -5.24 -1.45 -18.12
C ASP A 45 -4.75 -0.28 -17.25
N PHE A 46 -3.56 -0.40 -16.64
CA PHE A 46 -2.94 0.74 -15.99
C PHE A 46 -2.25 1.63 -17.03
N ILE A 47 -2.38 2.93 -16.84
CA ILE A 47 -1.76 3.96 -17.67
C ILE A 47 -0.53 4.47 -16.93
N LYS A 48 0.62 4.43 -17.59
CA LYS A 48 1.86 5.02 -17.06
C LYS A 48 1.76 6.53 -17.09
N ASN A 49 2.09 7.18 -15.98
CA ASN A 49 2.22 8.63 -15.91
C ASN A 49 3.64 9.02 -16.32
N ASP A 50 3.74 9.77 -17.42
CA ASP A 50 5.03 10.19 -18.00
C ASP A 50 5.87 11.08 -17.07
N PHE A 51 5.24 11.74 -16.09
CA PHE A 51 5.90 12.70 -15.19
C PHE A 51 6.31 12.08 -13.85
N GLU A 52 5.57 11.09 -13.34
CA GLU A 52 5.72 10.63 -11.96
C GLU A 52 6.32 9.21 -11.82
N LEU A 53 6.61 8.50 -12.93
CA LEU A 53 6.96 7.06 -12.88
C LEU A 53 5.94 6.22 -12.09
N VAL A 54 4.67 6.64 -12.10
CA VAL A 54 3.55 6.00 -11.41
C VAL A 54 2.56 5.45 -12.43
N TYR A 55 1.96 4.30 -12.12
CA TYR A 55 0.86 3.72 -12.89
C TYR A 55 -0.49 4.10 -12.27
N LYS A 56 -1.44 4.54 -13.09
CA LYS A 56 -2.79 4.96 -12.67
C LYS A 56 -3.83 4.15 -13.43
N LYS A 57 -4.86 3.69 -12.72
CA LYS A 57 -6.03 3.02 -13.32
C LYS A 57 -7.30 3.61 -12.72
N ASP A 58 -8.19 4.08 -13.58
CA ASP A 58 -9.50 4.59 -13.14
C ASP A 58 -10.44 3.41 -12.89
N LEU A 59 -10.77 3.20 -11.60
CA LEU A 59 -11.66 2.13 -11.14
C LEU A 59 -13.09 2.65 -10.86
N ALA A 60 -13.53 3.65 -11.63
CA ALA A 60 -14.77 4.40 -11.42
C ALA A 60 -14.78 5.23 -10.13
N GLU A 61 -15.97 5.59 -9.64
CA GLU A 61 -16.12 6.53 -8.53
C GLU A 61 -15.59 5.94 -7.20
N ALA A 62 -14.58 6.61 -6.62
CA ALA A 62 -13.89 6.11 -5.43
C ALA A 62 -14.84 5.94 -4.24
N SER A 63 -15.05 4.72 -3.76
CA SER A 63 -15.92 4.45 -2.61
C SER A 63 -15.17 4.49 -1.27
N TYR A 64 -13.85 4.25 -1.28
CA TYR A 64 -12.99 4.26 -0.11
C TYR A 64 -11.64 4.92 -0.40
N ILE A 65 -11.06 5.56 0.61
CA ILE A 65 -9.66 6.03 0.63
C ILE A 65 -9.05 5.59 1.96
N LEU A 66 -7.99 4.77 1.93
CA LEU A 66 -7.27 4.30 3.13
C LEU A 66 -8.20 3.70 4.21
N GLY A 67 -9.25 2.97 3.79
CA GLY A 67 -10.25 2.38 4.69
C GLY A 67 -11.34 3.34 5.19
N ILE A 68 -11.30 4.61 4.79
CA ILE A 68 -12.35 5.61 5.03
C ILE A 68 -13.37 5.51 3.90
N LYS A 69 -14.63 5.28 4.24
CA LYS A 69 -15.73 5.24 3.27
C LYS A 69 -16.11 6.66 2.87
N ILE A 70 -16.25 6.90 1.57
CA ILE A 70 -16.71 8.16 1.02
C ILE A 70 -18.22 8.04 0.78
N ILE A 71 -18.97 9.03 1.27
CA ILE A 71 -20.41 9.17 1.04
C ILE A 71 -20.60 10.35 0.09
N ARG A 72 -21.22 10.10 -1.07
CA ARG A 72 -21.58 11.14 -2.04
C ARG A 72 -23.08 11.13 -2.27
N ASP A 73 -23.72 12.27 -2.01
CA ASP A 73 -25.11 12.53 -2.40
C ASP A 73 -25.13 13.79 -3.27
N ARG A 74 -25.23 13.61 -4.59
CA ARG A 74 -25.20 14.72 -5.56
C ARG A 74 -26.47 15.56 -5.51
N SER A 75 -27.61 14.98 -5.16
CA SER A 75 -28.89 15.68 -5.06
C SER A 75 -28.89 16.68 -3.91
N LYS A 76 -28.30 16.29 -2.79
CA LYS A 76 -28.14 17.14 -1.59
C LYS A 76 -26.82 17.90 -1.58
N ARG A 77 -25.97 17.71 -2.58
CA ARG A 77 -24.60 18.25 -2.65
C ARG A 77 -23.75 17.94 -1.41
N ILE A 78 -23.89 16.73 -0.87
CA ILE A 78 -23.14 16.27 0.30
C ILE A 78 -21.98 15.38 -0.16
N LEU A 79 -20.78 15.75 0.26
CA LEU A 79 -19.58 14.91 0.22
C LEU A 79 -19.13 14.69 1.67
N GLY A 80 -19.33 13.47 2.15
CA GLY A 80 -18.99 13.07 3.51
C GLY A 80 -17.96 11.94 3.51
N MET A 81 -17.36 11.74 4.68
CA MET A 81 -16.46 10.62 4.94
C MET A 81 -16.90 9.95 6.24
N THR A 82 -16.86 8.63 6.27
CA THR A 82 -17.14 7.86 7.48
C THR A 82 -16.15 6.72 7.66
N GLN A 83 -15.87 6.40 8.92
CA GLN A 83 -15.06 5.24 9.31
C GLN A 83 -15.87 4.25 10.16
N THR A 84 -17.18 4.14 9.92
CA THR A 84 -18.07 3.25 10.70
C THR A 84 -17.52 1.83 10.83
N SER A 85 -16.98 1.26 9.75
CA SER A 85 -16.40 -0.09 9.75
C SER A 85 -15.16 -0.23 10.64
N TYR A 86 -14.35 0.83 10.77
CA TYR A 86 -13.23 0.85 11.70
C TYR A 86 -13.72 0.93 13.15
N VAL A 87 -14.69 1.80 13.42
CA VAL A 87 -15.30 1.94 14.75
C VAL A 87 -15.91 0.61 15.20
N GLU A 88 -16.65 -0.08 14.31
CA GLU A 88 -17.21 -1.41 14.61
C GLU A 88 -16.13 -2.45 14.92
N LYS A 89 -15.03 -2.46 14.15
CA LYS A 89 -13.89 -3.36 14.41
C LYS A 89 -13.26 -3.10 15.78
N VAL A 90 -13.08 -1.83 16.15
CA VAL A 90 -12.56 -1.43 17.46
C VAL A 90 -13.53 -1.84 18.57
N LEU A 91 -14.82 -1.57 18.43
CA LEU A 91 -15.82 -1.96 19.42
C LEU A 91 -15.81 -3.48 19.63
N LYS A 92 -15.72 -4.25 18.54
CA LYS A 92 -15.60 -5.71 18.62
C LYS A 92 -14.33 -6.17 19.31
N SER A 93 -13.16 -5.56 19.02
CA SER A 93 -11.90 -5.95 19.66
C SER A 93 -11.90 -5.74 21.17
N PHE A 94 -12.64 -4.75 21.65
CA PHE A 94 -12.80 -4.46 23.08
C PHE A 94 -14.06 -5.08 23.71
N LYS A 95 -14.80 -5.93 22.98
CA LYS A 95 -16.06 -6.56 23.43
C LYS A 95 -17.13 -5.53 23.85
N MET A 96 -17.18 -4.40 23.14
CA MET A 96 -18.05 -3.26 23.40
C MET A 96 -19.16 -3.10 22.34
N GLU A 97 -19.39 -4.10 21.48
CA GLU A 97 -20.40 -4.05 20.41
C GLU A 97 -21.84 -3.77 20.89
N ASN A 98 -22.18 -4.22 22.10
CA ASN A 98 -23.51 -4.05 22.70
C ASN A 98 -23.52 -2.98 23.80
N SER A 99 -22.46 -2.18 23.93
CA SER A 99 -22.39 -1.11 24.93
C SER A 99 -23.48 -0.07 24.68
N LYS A 100 -24.22 0.29 25.74
CA LYS A 100 -25.22 1.37 25.66
C LYS A 100 -24.55 2.65 25.21
N ARG A 101 -25.21 3.40 24.32
CA ARG A 101 -24.81 4.78 23.97
C ARG A 101 -24.91 5.64 25.24
N GLY A 102 -23.79 5.81 25.93
CA GLY A 102 -23.69 6.67 27.10
C GLY A 102 -23.35 8.10 26.70
N PHE A 103 -23.75 9.06 27.52
CA PHE A 103 -23.16 10.40 27.46
C PHE A 103 -21.66 10.26 27.67
N LEU A 104 -20.86 10.79 26.74
CA LEU A 104 -19.42 10.89 26.94
C LEU A 104 -19.19 11.66 28.27
N PRO A 105 -18.34 11.16 29.19
CA PRO A 105 -18.06 11.85 30.44
C PRO A 105 -17.46 13.25 30.24
N VAL A 106 -16.99 13.55 29.03
CA VAL A 106 -16.44 14.85 28.65
C VAL A 106 -17.52 15.66 27.92
N ARG A 107 -18.11 16.64 28.60
CA ARG A 107 -18.91 17.68 27.96
C ARG A 107 -17.99 18.56 27.09
N HIS A 108 -18.40 18.83 25.86
CA HIS A 108 -17.73 19.83 25.01
C HIS A 108 -17.71 21.20 25.71
N GLY A 109 -16.55 21.87 25.71
CA GLY A 109 -16.35 23.16 26.39
C GLY A 109 -15.64 23.09 27.75
N ILE A 110 -15.25 21.91 28.23
CA ILE A 110 -14.41 21.79 29.43
C ILE A 110 -12.97 22.19 29.08
N LYS A 111 -12.51 23.35 29.60
CA LYS A 111 -11.10 23.74 29.56
C LYS A 111 -10.34 22.98 30.65
N LEU A 112 -9.57 21.98 30.24
CA LEU A 112 -8.68 21.27 31.14
C LEU A 112 -7.48 22.15 31.52
N SER A 113 -7.13 22.17 32.80
CA SER A 113 -5.98 22.91 33.32
C SER A 113 -4.88 21.96 33.80
N LYS A 114 -3.62 22.44 33.86
CA LYS A 114 -2.48 21.66 34.40
C LYS A 114 -2.68 21.14 35.83
N LYS A 115 -3.64 21.69 36.58
CA LYS A 115 -3.99 21.20 37.93
C LYS A 115 -4.69 19.84 37.90
N GLN A 116 -5.27 19.45 36.77
CA GLN A 116 -6.01 18.20 36.59
C GLN A 116 -5.15 17.08 35.99
N SER A 117 -3.86 17.35 35.75
CA SER A 117 -2.91 16.32 35.35
C SER A 117 -2.66 15.33 36.49
N PRO A 118 -2.42 14.04 36.20
CA PRO A 118 -2.01 13.06 37.21
C PRO A 118 -0.74 13.54 37.90
N LYS A 119 -0.75 13.56 39.23
CA LYS A 119 0.45 13.78 40.03
C LYS A 119 0.90 12.44 40.58
N THR A 120 2.11 12.03 40.24
CA THR A 120 2.80 10.99 40.98
C THR A 120 3.17 11.54 42.34
N ASN A 121 2.80 10.83 43.40
CA ASN A 121 3.36 11.08 44.72
C ASN A 121 4.78 10.51 44.70
N GLU A 122 5.78 11.38 44.78
CA GLU A 122 7.15 10.98 45.17
C GLU A 122 7.15 10.50 46.62
#